data_AF-A0A382F9R9-F1
#
_entry.id   AF-A0A382F9R9-F1
#
_cell.length_a   1.000
_cell.length_b   1.000
_cell.length_c   1.000
_cell.angle_alpha   90.00
_cell.angle_beta   90.00
_cell.angle_gamma   90.00
#
_symmetry.space_group_name_H-M   'P 1'
#
loop_
_entity.id
_entity.type
_entity.pdbx_description
1 polymer ?
#
loop_
_entity_poly.entity_id
_entity_poly.type
_entity_poly.pdbx_seq_one_letter_code
_entity_poly.pdbx_strand_id
1 'polypeptide(L)'
;MDSAYLGGYLDSFLTGDFLPLLQTSRLCPYTCTFCVSGKNRGKLRGFPLEQVKAEIDYITHHFKDNPHLPFHIVDENFGILPQDMEIADYIRWSFETRGFPRGMFFYNDKRFGKISRHVSGKLGAMTKFGLVLSLQTETEETLKEIKRSNLTPEDIDEAIQWASENDLPATTELIFGLPYETRESFIDMLNSAVRRGFDSILINNLFIMDGIEMTHGSFREKHKIKTKLRPIRTSYGYVGSEFCVETQELVIQTNTISFNDFLIMRQLNFMFYAIFSMNFYKWFFQYIRQLGVPLADYLTHFVNESEQNGIKNEKWIRFMRDLKEEALEEQFDSQEEADSHFLETYKANGNETGPPTMLNPYFGARLIYMENDWLKEVMLDILGKFIDPQEKPETFEIASLLIELCSRERIELIDRIPSEPLVSEFDVIAWKKNKFRLPLDSYKVKPVSISFEEDLQFKEKIDKVKKLFLKGKPEEFYYNAYIFIVPQSELLYNISYDSIPVKTEGDEIVSVHGVAHS
;
A
#
# COMPACT_ATOMS: atom_id res chain seq x y z
N MET A 1 8.95 18.06 31.81
CA MET A 1 8.47 16.67 31.96
C MET A 1 9.63 15.85 31.47
N ASP A 2 10.12 14.93 32.29
CA ASP A 2 11.30 14.16 31.95
C ASP A 2 10.99 13.20 30.79
N SER A 3 11.99 12.94 29.96
CA SER A 3 11.86 12.02 28.83
C SER A 3 11.53 10.61 29.31
N ALA A 4 10.54 9.97 28.68
CA ALA A 4 10.18 8.58 28.97
C ALA A 4 11.33 7.61 28.64
N TYR A 5 12.07 7.91 27.57
CA TYR A 5 13.25 7.16 27.15
C TYR A 5 14.43 7.39 28.11
N LEU A 6 14.84 8.63 28.33
CA LEU A 6 16.04 8.92 29.12
C LEU A 6 15.87 8.61 30.61
N GLY A 7 14.62 8.51 31.09
CA GLY A 7 14.29 8.04 32.44
C GLY A 7 14.28 6.52 32.59
N GLY A 8 14.48 5.75 31.51
CA GLY A 8 14.46 4.27 31.52
C GLY A 8 13.08 3.65 31.66
N TYR A 9 12.00 4.44 31.61
CA TYR A 9 10.63 3.94 31.82
C TYR A 9 10.15 3.04 30.68
N LEU A 10 10.79 3.14 29.51
CA LEU A 10 10.45 2.35 28.33
C LEU A 10 11.31 1.10 28.16
N ASP A 11 12.32 0.85 29.00
CA ASP A 11 13.33 -0.19 28.77
C ASP A 11 12.76 -1.59 28.53
N SER A 12 11.71 -1.96 29.26
CA SER A 12 11.03 -3.25 29.08
C SER A 12 10.36 -3.41 27.72
N PHE A 13 10.05 -2.30 27.05
CA PHE A 13 9.39 -2.24 25.75
C PHE A 13 10.39 -2.02 24.59
N LEU A 14 11.68 -1.80 24.87
CA LEU A 14 12.73 -1.65 23.85
C LEU A 14 13.48 -2.97 23.60
N THR A 15 12.75 -4.09 23.63
CA THR A 15 13.30 -5.44 23.43
C THR A 15 12.39 -6.25 22.50
N GLY A 16 12.88 -7.36 21.94
CA GLY A 16 12.09 -8.23 21.06
C GLY A 16 11.66 -7.54 19.76
N ASP A 17 10.42 -7.80 19.33
CA ASP A 17 9.87 -7.35 18.04
C ASP A 17 9.09 -6.02 18.14
N PHE A 18 9.18 -5.30 19.28
CA PHE A 18 8.53 -4.00 19.43
C PHE A 18 9.23 -2.92 18.59
N LEU A 19 8.45 -1.97 18.06
CA LEU A 19 8.96 -0.88 17.23
C LEU A 19 9.19 0.38 18.07
N PRO A 20 10.36 1.04 17.99
CA PRO A 20 10.59 2.28 18.70
C PRO A 20 9.79 3.42 18.07
N LEU A 21 9.06 4.17 18.91
CA LEU A 21 8.25 5.32 18.51
C LEU A 21 8.77 6.59 19.19
N LEU A 22 9.15 7.61 18.41
CA LEU A 22 9.58 8.90 18.96
C LEU A 22 8.66 10.02 18.48
N GLN A 23 8.16 10.80 19.43
CA GLN A 23 7.42 12.03 19.15
C GLN A 23 8.36 13.22 19.39
N THR A 24 8.65 13.99 18.35
CA THR A 24 9.56 15.16 18.38
C THR A 24 8.80 16.48 18.49
N SER A 25 7.50 16.47 18.23
CA SER A 25 6.60 17.60 18.42
C SER A 25 5.19 17.17 18.84
N ARG A 26 4.42 18.10 19.41
CA ARG A 26 3.02 17.86 19.79
C ARG A 26 2.08 18.88 19.19
N LEU A 27 0.87 18.39 18.90
CA LEU A 27 -0.27 19.09 18.32
C LEU A 27 -0.12 19.27 16.81
N CYS A 28 -1.24 19.53 16.15
CA CYS A 28 -1.29 19.80 14.72
C CYS A 28 -1.92 21.18 14.49
N PRO A 29 -1.37 22.04 13.62
CA PRO A 29 -1.96 23.36 13.34
C PRO A 29 -3.17 23.28 12.40
N TYR A 30 -3.49 22.10 11.86
CA TYR A 30 -4.62 21.88 10.96
C TYR A 30 -5.89 21.49 11.73
N THR A 31 -7.05 21.67 11.09
CA THR A 31 -8.37 21.52 11.74
C THR A 31 -9.29 20.55 11.00
N CYS A 32 -8.71 19.49 10.44
CA CYS A 32 -9.48 18.50 9.64
C CYS A 32 -10.58 17.86 10.49
N THR A 33 -11.83 17.89 10.02
CA THR A 33 -13.00 17.46 10.82
C THR A 33 -13.02 15.96 11.13
N PHE A 34 -12.38 15.15 10.29
CA PHE A 34 -12.26 13.69 10.44
C PHE A 34 -11.10 13.26 11.36
N CYS A 35 -10.27 14.18 11.85
CA CYS A 35 -9.02 13.87 12.55
C CYS A 35 -9.07 14.28 14.03
N VAL A 36 -8.65 13.37 14.92
CA VAL A 36 -8.53 13.65 16.36
C VAL A 36 -7.51 14.77 16.62
N SER A 37 -6.37 14.78 15.93
CA SER A 37 -5.40 15.86 16.06
C SER A 37 -5.95 17.21 15.58
N GLY A 38 -6.90 17.21 14.63
CA GLY A 38 -7.59 18.42 14.17
C GLY A 38 -8.53 19.04 15.20
N LYS A 39 -9.00 18.24 16.18
CA LYS A 39 -9.77 18.72 17.34
C LYS A 39 -8.89 19.44 18.35
N ASN A 40 -7.65 18.98 18.52
CA ASN A 40 -6.73 19.47 19.55
C ASN A 40 -6.21 20.87 19.20
N ARG A 41 -6.99 21.89 19.59
CA ARG A 41 -6.62 23.29 19.37
C ARG A 41 -5.41 23.66 20.22
N GLY A 42 -4.35 24.13 19.57
CA GLY A 42 -3.19 24.67 20.25
C GLY A 42 -2.08 25.04 19.29
N LYS A 43 -0.98 25.58 19.85
CA LYS A 43 0.22 25.87 19.07
C LYS A 43 1.08 24.61 19.01
N LEU A 44 1.40 24.19 17.78
CA LEU A 44 2.43 23.17 17.53
C LEU A 44 3.72 23.53 18.28
N ARG A 45 4.27 22.57 19.02
CA ARG A 45 5.48 22.75 19.83
C ARG A 45 6.41 21.56 19.67
N GLY A 46 7.65 21.85 19.33
CA GLY A 46 8.74 20.88 19.36
C GLY A 46 9.23 20.64 20.79
N PHE A 47 9.68 19.41 21.06
CA PHE A 47 10.52 19.14 22.23
C PHE A 47 11.90 19.78 22.05
N PRO A 48 12.65 20.03 23.15
CA PRO A 48 14.01 20.55 23.06
C PRO A 48 14.89 19.64 22.19
N LEU A 49 15.56 20.21 21.20
CA LEU A 49 16.33 19.46 20.22
C LEU A 49 17.37 18.52 20.85
N GLU A 50 18.08 18.98 21.88
CA GLU A 50 19.09 18.16 22.56
C GLU A 50 18.47 16.97 23.31
N GLN A 51 17.24 17.10 23.82
CA GLN A 51 16.49 15.97 24.35
C GLN A 51 16.20 14.96 23.24
N VAL A 52 15.69 15.43 22.09
CA VAL A 52 15.35 14.57 20.95
C VAL A 52 16.59 13.80 20.44
N LYS A 53 17.75 14.47 20.32
CA LYS A 53 19.01 13.81 19.95
C LYS A 53 19.44 12.76 20.97
N ALA A 54 19.33 13.05 22.26
CA ALA A 54 19.64 12.09 23.31
C ALA A 54 18.67 10.88 23.28
N GLU A 55 17.39 11.09 22.99
CA GLU A 55 16.41 10.02 22.81
C GLU A 55 16.72 9.15 21.58
N ILE A 56 17.15 9.75 20.47
CA ILE A 56 17.63 9.03 19.28
C ILE A 56 18.87 8.18 19.62
N ASP A 57 19.82 8.72 20.39
CA ASP A 57 21.00 7.98 20.86
C ASP A 57 20.61 6.81 21.74
N TYR A 58 19.66 7.02 22.65
CA TYR A 58 19.12 5.99 23.53
C TYR A 58 18.50 4.85 22.73
N ILE A 59 17.58 5.18 21.81
CA ILE A 59 16.92 4.19 20.94
C ILE A 59 17.95 3.45 20.09
N THR A 60 18.89 4.18 19.48
CA THR A 60 19.96 3.59 18.64
C THR A 60 20.79 2.57 19.43
N HIS A 61 21.12 2.88 20.68
CA HIS A 61 21.87 1.96 21.53
C HIS A 61 21.10 0.66 21.80
N HIS A 62 19.80 0.77 22.12
CA HIS A 62 18.95 -0.38 22.45
C HIS A 62 18.63 -1.27 21.23
N PHE A 63 18.55 -0.68 20.03
CA PHE A 63 18.19 -1.39 18.80
C PHE A 63 19.37 -1.76 17.90
N LYS A 64 20.61 -1.62 18.37
CA LYS A 64 21.84 -1.97 17.60
C LYS A 64 21.85 -3.43 17.11
N ASP A 65 21.26 -4.35 17.88
CA ASP A 65 21.19 -5.78 17.57
C ASP A 65 19.92 -6.17 16.80
N ASN A 66 18.97 -5.22 16.66
CA ASN A 66 17.73 -5.37 15.89
C ASN A 66 17.62 -4.32 14.76
N PRO A 67 18.65 -4.16 13.90
CA PRO A 67 18.69 -3.06 12.93
C PRO A 67 17.69 -3.20 11.77
N HIS A 68 16.99 -4.33 11.72
CA HIS A 68 15.94 -4.61 10.74
C HIS A 68 14.58 -4.04 11.14
N LEU A 69 14.36 -3.71 12.42
CA LEU A 69 13.12 -3.11 12.89
C LEU A 69 13.07 -1.62 12.53
N PRO A 70 11.97 -1.11 11.95
CA PRO A 70 11.86 0.28 11.57
C PRO A 70 11.74 1.21 12.79
N PHE A 71 12.36 2.39 12.70
CA PHE A 71 12.17 3.48 13.67
C PHE A 71 11.03 4.41 13.24
N HIS A 72 10.10 4.75 14.13
CA HIS A 72 8.94 5.56 13.78
C HIS A 72 9.03 6.95 14.41
N ILE A 73 8.94 7.99 13.58
CA ILE A 73 8.60 9.34 14.05
C ILE A 73 7.09 9.48 13.98
N VAL A 74 6.45 9.67 15.13
CA VAL A 74 5.00 9.68 15.29
C VAL A 74 4.42 11.09 15.43
N ASP A 75 5.12 12.07 14.86
CA ASP A 75 4.63 13.44 14.72
C ASP A 75 3.48 13.49 13.70
N GLU A 76 2.51 14.38 13.92
CA GLU A 76 1.38 14.51 12.99
C GLU A 76 1.81 15.01 11.60
N ASN A 77 2.87 15.81 11.52
CA ASN A 77 3.43 16.38 10.29
C ASN A 77 4.95 16.62 10.48
N PHE A 78 5.78 15.60 10.30
CA PHE A 78 7.23 15.77 10.43
C PHE A 78 7.79 16.58 9.25
N GLY A 79 8.66 17.56 9.53
CA GLY A 79 9.14 18.50 8.50
C GLY A 79 8.32 19.79 8.41
N ILE A 80 7.53 20.10 9.43
CA ILE A 80 6.80 21.35 9.57
C ILE A 80 7.58 22.38 10.41
N LEU A 81 8.40 21.94 11.37
CA LEU A 81 9.19 22.81 12.26
C LEU A 81 10.61 22.98 11.73
N PRO A 82 11.25 24.16 11.88
CA PRO A 82 12.63 24.36 11.42
C PRO A 82 13.65 23.37 11.98
N GLN A 83 13.46 22.92 13.23
CA GLN A 83 14.36 21.95 13.87
C GLN A 83 14.30 20.55 13.24
N ASP A 84 13.23 20.23 12.50
CA ASP A 84 13.04 18.91 11.90
C ASP A 84 14.12 18.61 10.86
N MET A 85 14.71 19.65 10.24
CA MET A 85 15.88 19.48 9.36
C MET A 85 17.08 18.93 10.13
N GLU A 86 17.35 19.46 11.33
CA GLU A 86 18.47 19.03 12.16
C GLU A 86 18.23 17.65 12.77
N ILE A 87 16.98 17.36 13.15
CA ILE A 87 16.57 16.02 13.59
C ILE A 87 16.79 15.02 12.44
N ALA A 88 16.37 15.35 11.21
CA ALA A 88 16.55 14.47 10.06
C ALA A 88 18.03 14.24 9.71
N ASP A 89 18.85 15.29 9.75
CA ASP A 89 20.30 15.16 9.59
C ASP A 89 20.92 14.29 10.69
N TYR A 90 20.46 14.42 11.93
CA TYR A 90 20.96 13.62 13.06
C TYR A 90 20.58 12.14 12.95
N ILE A 91 19.33 11.83 12.58
CA ILE A 91 18.89 10.46 12.32
C ILE A 91 19.71 9.84 11.19
N ARG A 92 19.92 10.60 10.10
CA ARG A 92 20.73 10.14 8.97
C ARG A 92 22.17 9.86 9.39
N TRP A 93 22.78 10.75 10.17
CA TRP A 93 24.11 10.56 10.74
C TRP A 93 24.17 9.32 11.64
N SER A 94 23.15 9.06 12.46
CA SER A 94 23.08 7.87 13.30
C SER A 94 23.07 6.59 12.47
N PHE A 95 22.29 6.56 11.38
CA PHE A 95 22.31 5.45 10.43
C PHE A 95 23.70 5.25 9.81
N GLU A 96 24.31 6.31 9.30
CA GLU A 96 25.61 6.24 8.59
C GLU A 96 26.76 5.83 9.52
N THR A 97 26.73 6.24 10.79
CA THR A 97 27.83 6.01 11.74
C THR A 97 27.61 4.85 12.70
N ARG A 98 26.36 4.47 12.97
CA ARG A 98 25.98 3.44 13.94
C ARG A 98 25.11 2.33 13.36
N GLY A 99 24.65 2.46 12.12
CA GLY A 99 23.90 1.41 11.41
C GLY A 99 22.42 1.31 11.77
N PHE A 100 21.90 2.21 12.60
CA PHE A 100 20.48 2.29 12.97
C PHE A 100 19.97 3.75 12.91
N PRO A 101 18.73 3.99 12.44
CA PRO A 101 17.82 3.00 11.87
C PRO A 101 18.17 2.65 10.42
N ARG A 102 17.93 1.40 9.96
CA ARG A 102 18.03 1.07 8.52
C ARG A 102 16.75 1.38 7.74
N GLY A 103 15.61 1.31 8.42
CA GLY A 103 14.30 1.66 7.89
C GLY A 103 13.54 2.52 8.88
N MET A 104 12.63 3.36 8.38
CA MET A 104 11.79 4.20 9.22
C MET A 104 10.42 4.49 8.63
N PHE A 105 9.54 5.02 9.47
CA PHE A 105 8.23 5.51 9.08
C PHE A 105 7.97 6.88 9.69
N PHE A 106 7.46 7.81 8.88
CA PHE A 106 6.94 9.09 9.32
C PHE A 106 5.96 9.63 8.30
N TYR A 107 5.02 10.47 8.75
CA TYR A 107 4.22 11.30 7.86
C TYR A 107 4.88 12.67 7.71
N ASN A 108 5.21 13.05 6.46
CA ASN A 108 5.78 14.36 6.18
C ASN A 108 4.72 15.47 6.25
N ASP A 109 5.17 16.71 6.44
CA ASP A 109 4.31 17.88 6.34
C ASP A 109 3.65 17.96 4.96
N LYS A 110 2.33 18.13 4.97
CA LYS A 110 1.48 18.09 3.77
C LYS A 110 1.72 19.24 2.79
N ARG A 111 2.36 20.34 3.21
CA ARG A 111 2.63 21.49 2.33
C ARG A 111 3.89 21.31 1.49
N PHE A 112 4.69 20.28 1.78
CA PHE A 112 5.90 19.94 1.04
C PHE A 112 6.84 21.13 0.75
N GLY A 113 6.95 22.04 1.72
CA GLY A 113 7.84 23.21 1.65
C GLY A 113 9.32 22.85 1.86
N LYS A 114 10.19 23.86 1.97
CA LYS A 114 11.65 23.70 2.12
C LYS A 114 12.07 22.69 3.19
N ILE A 115 11.45 22.74 4.37
CA ILE A 115 11.77 21.87 5.51
C ILE A 115 11.37 20.42 5.19
N SER A 116 10.13 20.20 4.76
CA SER A 116 9.61 18.88 4.36
C SER A 116 10.45 18.26 3.24
N ARG A 117 10.84 19.03 2.21
CA ARG A 117 11.76 18.59 1.15
C ARG A 117 13.12 18.15 1.69
N HIS A 118 13.69 18.87 2.65
CA HIS A 118 14.95 18.45 3.28
C HIS A 118 14.79 17.14 4.04
N VAL A 119 13.73 17.02 4.86
CA VAL A 119 13.43 15.81 5.62
C VAL A 119 13.23 14.61 4.70
N SER A 120 12.35 14.72 3.70
CA SER A 120 12.10 13.66 2.71
C SER A 120 13.34 13.35 1.88
N GLY A 121 14.17 14.35 1.54
CA GLY A 121 15.42 14.11 0.79
C GLY A 121 16.47 13.36 1.60
N LYS A 122 16.51 13.56 2.92
CA LYS A 122 17.44 12.88 3.82
C LYS A 122 17.00 11.47 4.21
N LEU A 123 15.70 11.30 4.43
CA LEU A 123 15.15 10.13 5.09
C LEU A 123 14.19 9.32 4.22
N GLY A 124 13.67 9.87 3.13
CA GLY A 124 12.63 9.24 2.31
C GLY A 124 13.03 7.88 1.76
N ALA A 125 14.29 7.71 1.35
CA ALA A 125 14.81 6.43 0.86
C ALA A 125 14.93 5.35 1.94
N MET A 126 14.84 5.74 3.22
CA MET A 126 14.77 4.84 4.37
C MET A 126 13.32 4.46 4.70
N THR A 127 12.33 4.97 3.97
CA THR A 127 10.91 4.68 4.18
C THR A 127 10.34 3.78 3.09
N LYS A 128 9.26 3.07 3.40
CA LYS A 128 8.51 2.28 2.41
C LYS A 128 7.79 3.16 1.37
N PHE A 129 7.32 4.33 1.78
CA PHE A 129 6.40 5.16 0.98
C PHE A 129 7.06 6.36 0.30
N GLY A 130 8.35 6.60 0.55
CA GLY A 130 9.09 7.71 -0.04
C GLY A 130 8.48 9.06 0.35
N LEU A 131 8.06 9.83 -0.65
CA LEU A 131 7.31 11.06 -0.44
C LEU A 131 5.82 10.75 -0.33
N VAL A 132 5.18 11.13 0.78
CA VAL A 132 3.73 10.98 0.97
C VAL A 132 3.02 12.31 0.79
N LEU A 133 2.15 12.40 -0.21
CA LEU A 133 1.22 13.51 -0.42
C LEU A 133 -0.19 13.05 -0.05
N SER A 134 -0.55 13.13 1.22
CA SER A 134 -1.85 12.66 1.69
C SER A 134 -2.98 13.60 1.24
N LEU A 135 -3.52 13.41 0.03
CA LEU A 135 -4.55 14.29 -0.53
C LEU A 135 -5.90 14.14 0.19
N GLN A 136 -6.24 12.92 0.60
CA GLN A 136 -7.52 12.51 1.22
C GLN A 136 -8.72 12.61 0.27
N THR A 137 -8.86 13.74 -0.42
CA THR A 137 -9.86 14.00 -1.47
C THR A 137 -9.39 15.21 -2.27
N GLU A 138 -9.83 15.33 -3.53
CA GLU A 138 -9.67 16.55 -4.33
C GLU A 138 -11.01 17.26 -4.58
N THR A 139 -12.12 16.70 -4.09
CA THR A 139 -13.46 17.29 -4.23
C THR A 139 -13.56 18.59 -3.42
N GLU A 140 -13.77 19.71 -4.09
CA GLU A 140 -13.71 21.03 -3.46
C GLU A 140 -14.73 21.23 -2.34
N GLU A 141 -15.97 20.78 -2.54
CA GLU A 141 -17.06 20.84 -1.57
C GLU A 141 -16.70 20.02 -0.33
N THR A 142 -16.13 18.84 -0.53
CA THR A 142 -15.64 17.97 0.53
C THR A 142 -14.51 18.64 1.31
N LEU A 143 -13.51 19.22 0.63
CA LEU A 143 -12.40 19.93 1.27
C LEU A 143 -12.89 21.09 2.15
N LYS A 144 -13.86 21.87 1.65
CA LYS A 144 -14.53 22.95 2.40
C LYS A 144 -15.24 22.40 3.64
N GLU A 145 -16.02 21.33 3.48
CA GLU A 145 -16.79 20.70 4.57
C GLU A 145 -15.89 20.15 5.67
N ILE A 146 -14.79 19.51 5.29
CA ILE A 146 -13.87 18.88 6.23
C ILE A 146 -12.76 19.80 6.73
N LYS A 147 -12.83 21.09 6.38
CA LYS A 147 -11.88 22.14 6.79
C LYS A 147 -10.44 21.77 6.45
N ARG A 148 -10.26 21.19 5.26
CA ARG A 148 -8.96 20.77 4.74
C ARG A 148 -8.58 21.65 3.56
N SER A 149 -7.36 22.15 3.60
CA SER A 149 -6.69 22.74 2.43
C SER A 149 -5.65 21.76 1.92
N ASN A 150 -5.63 21.53 0.61
CA ASN A 150 -4.65 20.71 -0.07
C ASN A 150 -3.65 21.58 -0.86
N LEU A 151 -2.64 20.90 -1.40
CA LEU A 151 -1.73 21.44 -2.40
C LEU A 151 -2.50 21.80 -3.68
N THR A 152 -1.98 22.76 -4.45
CA THR A 152 -2.50 23.03 -5.80
C THR A 152 -2.11 21.89 -6.75
N PRO A 153 -2.81 21.70 -7.89
CA PRO A 153 -2.40 20.71 -8.89
C PRO A 153 -0.93 20.86 -9.32
N GLU A 154 -0.47 22.10 -9.50
CA GLU A 154 0.91 22.40 -9.88
C GLU A 154 1.91 22.01 -8.79
N ASP A 155 1.60 22.26 -7.51
CA ASP A 155 2.44 21.84 -6.39
C ASP A 155 2.52 20.31 -6.28
N ILE A 156 1.42 19.60 -6.59
CA ILE A 156 1.38 18.13 -6.58
C ILE A 156 2.30 17.59 -7.69
N ASP A 157 2.16 18.11 -8.91
CA ASP A 157 2.96 17.68 -10.05
C ASP A 157 4.45 17.98 -9.83
N GLU A 158 4.79 19.15 -9.26
CA GLU A 158 6.17 19.48 -8.88
C GLU A 158 6.73 18.54 -7.82
N ALA A 159 5.91 18.18 -6.82
CA ALA A 159 6.32 17.26 -5.76
C ALA A 159 6.58 15.84 -6.27
N ILE A 160 5.72 15.33 -7.17
CA ILE A 160 5.92 14.03 -7.84
C ILE A 160 7.19 14.06 -8.69
N GLN A 161 7.39 15.11 -9.48
CA GLN A 161 8.59 15.27 -10.30
C GLN A 161 9.85 15.30 -9.42
N TRP A 162 9.84 16.07 -8.34
CA TRP A 162 10.95 16.14 -7.38
C TRP A 162 11.24 14.77 -6.75
N ALA A 163 10.21 14.00 -6.37
CA ALA A 163 10.41 12.65 -5.82
C ALA A 163 11.09 11.75 -6.85
N SER A 164 10.63 11.82 -8.10
CA SER A 164 11.18 11.05 -9.21
C SER A 164 12.65 11.37 -9.50
N GLU A 165 13.05 12.63 -9.40
CA GLU A 165 14.44 13.12 -9.55
C GLU A 165 15.36 12.71 -8.39
N ASN A 166 14.79 12.43 -7.22
CA ASN A 166 15.52 11.99 -6.03
C ASN A 166 15.42 10.47 -5.79
N ASP A 167 14.95 9.71 -6.78
CA ASP A 167 14.74 8.26 -6.69
C ASP A 167 13.85 7.82 -5.52
N LEU A 168 12.87 8.66 -5.17
CA LEU A 168 11.86 8.36 -4.17
C LEU A 168 10.54 7.99 -4.84
N PRO A 169 9.83 6.95 -4.35
CA PRO A 169 8.46 6.72 -4.77
C PRO A 169 7.56 7.87 -4.28
N ALA A 170 6.60 8.26 -5.11
CA ALA A 170 5.54 9.19 -4.72
C ALA A 170 4.30 8.40 -4.30
N THR A 171 3.82 8.63 -3.08
CA THR A 171 2.64 7.97 -2.51
C THR A 171 1.52 8.98 -2.25
N THR A 172 0.28 8.62 -2.53
CA THR A 172 -0.90 9.37 -2.07
C THR A 172 -1.81 8.49 -1.21
N GLU A 173 -2.54 9.15 -0.31
CA GLU A 173 -3.58 8.54 0.52
C GLU A 173 -4.90 9.25 0.25
N LEU A 174 -5.96 8.46 0.05
CA LEU A 174 -7.32 8.93 -0.24
C LEU A 174 -8.29 8.33 0.78
N ILE A 175 -9.35 9.05 1.13
CA ILE A 175 -10.41 8.59 2.03
C ILE A 175 -11.74 8.57 1.28
N PHE A 176 -12.27 7.37 1.07
CA PHE A 176 -13.62 7.17 0.56
C PHE A 176 -14.65 7.31 1.69
N GLY A 177 -15.80 7.92 1.39
CA GLY A 177 -16.89 8.10 2.35
C GLY A 177 -16.97 9.50 2.98
N LEU A 178 -16.08 10.42 2.60
CA LEU A 178 -16.17 11.81 3.02
C LEU A 178 -17.45 12.48 2.47
N PRO A 179 -18.00 13.52 3.14
CA PRO A 179 -19.20 14.22 2.66
C PRO A 179 -19.03 14.74 1.23
N TYR A 180 -20.11 14.73 0.45
CA TYR A 180 -20.14 15.19 -0.96
C TYR A 180 -19.33 14.35 -1.96
N GLU A 181 -18.56 13.35 -1.53
CA GLU A 181 -17.99 12.36 -2.46
C GLU A 181 -19.11 11.52 -3.09
N THR A 182 -18.94 11.16 -4.36
CA THR A 182 -19.76 10.16 -5.06
C THR A 182 -18.86 9.02 -5.54
N ARG A 183 -19.48 7.95 -6.06
CA ARG A 183 -18.72 6.87 -6.71
C ARG A 183 -17.92 7.41 -7.89
N GLU A 184 -18.55 8.23 -8.72
CA GLU A 184 -17.97 8.79 -9.95
C GLU A 184 -16.80 9.72 -9.63
N SER A 185 -16.97 10.68 -8.70
CA SER A 185 -15.89 11.60 -8.31
C SER A 185 -14.68 10.84 -7.76
N PHE A 186 -14.92 9.77 -6.99
CA PHE A 186 -13.84 8.98 -6.43
C PHE A 186 -13.10 8.15 -7.50
N ILE A 187 -13.83 7.52 -8.45
CA ILE A 187 -13.21 6.82 -9.60
C ILE A 187 -12.37 7.79 -10.45
N ASP A 188 -12.90 8.98 -10.73
CA ASP A 188 -12.17 10.01 -11.48
C ASP A 188 -10.89 10.45 -10.76
N MET A 189 -10.96 10.61 -9.44
CA MET A 189 -9.80 10.94 -8.59
C MET A 189 -8.76 9.82 -8.60
N LEU A 190 -9.18 8.54 -8.52
CA LEU A 190 -8.27 7.40 -8.63
C LEU A 190 -7.55 7.38 -9.98
N ASN A 191 -8.29 7.59 -11.08
CA ASN A 191 -7.70 7.71 -12.40
C ASN A 191 -6.74 8.91 -12.51
N SER A 192 -7.09 10.04 -11.90
CA SER A 192 -6.23 11.23 -11.84
C SER A 192 -4.91 10.94 -11.13
N ALA A 193 -4.96 10.27 -9.97
CA ALA A 193 -3.77 9.88 -9.23
C ALA A 193 -2.86 8.94 -10.05
N VAL A 194 -3.43 7.98 -10.76
CA VAL A 194 -2.67 7.09 -11.66
C VAL A 194 -2.02 7.87 -12.81
N ARG A 195 -2.76 8.80 -13.43
CA ARG A 195 -2.27 9.64 -14.53
C ARG A 195 -1.15 10.58 -14.10
N ARG A 196 -1.25 11.19 -12.91
CA ARG A 196 -0.19 12.04 -12.33
C ARG A 196 1.10 11.27 -12.05
N GLY A 197 1.03 9.94 -11.97
CA GLY A 197 2.21 9.09 -11.83
C GLY A 197 2.59 8.78 -10.39
N PHE A 198 1.62 8.80 -9.45
CA PHE A 198 1.86 8.23 -8.12
C PHE A 198 2.28 6.76 -8.25
N ASP A 199 3.36 6.39 -7.56
CA ASP A 199 3.88 5.03 -7.49
C ASP A 199 3.07 4.15 -6.53
N SER A 200 2.37 4.78 -5.58
CA SER A 200 1.46 4.10 -4.66
C SER A 200 0.23 4.95 -4.37
N ILE A 201 -0.94 4.32 -4.39
CA ILE A 201 -2.24 4.95 -4.09
C ILE A 201 -2.90 4.12 -3.01
N LEU A 202 -2.99 4.69 -1.80
CA LEU A 202 -3.59 4.05 -0.64
C LEU A 202 -5.02 4.54 -0.46
N ILE A 203 -5.98 3.62 -0.48
CA ILE A 203 -7.40 3.93 -0.32
C ILE A 203 -7.82 3.53 1.09
N ASN A 204 -8.32 4.50 1.86
CA ASN A 204 -8.85 4.31 3.19
C ASN A 204 -10.36 4.49 3.19
N ASN A 205 -11.08 3.76 4.03
CA ASN A 205 -12.47 4.07 4.31
C ASN A 205 -12.56 5.08 5.45
N LEU A 206 -13.48 6.03 5.35
CA LEU A 206 -13.79 6.94 6.45
C LEU A 206 -14.33 6.13 7.63
N PHE A 207 -13.67 6.23 8.78
CA PHE A 207 -14.21 5.80 10.05
C PHE A 207 -14.30 7.00 11.01
N ILE A 208 -15.24 6.95 11.93
CA ILE A 208 -15.49 8.01 12.91
C ILE A 208 -14.78 7.64 14.20
N MET A 209 -13.85 8.49 14.62
CA MET A 209 -13.19 8.40 15.92
C MET A 209 -13.93 9.22 16.96
N ASP A 210 -13.87 8.77 18.21
CA ASP A 210 -14.50 9.48 19.31
C ASP A 210 -13.97 10.91 19.48
N GLY A 211 -14.92 11.81 19.70
CA GLY A 211 -14.64 13.20 20.00
C GLY A 211 -14.27 14.09 18.81
N ILE A 212 -14.21 13.60 17.57
CA ILE A 212 -14.03 14.46 16.39
C ILE A 212 -15.32 15.17 16.01
N GLU A 213 -15.25 16.19 15.16
CA GLU A 213 -16.43 17.00 14.76
C GLU A 213 -17.52 16.15 14.06
N MET A 214 -17.12 15.09 13.35
CA MET A 214 -18.04 14.16 12.70
C MET A 214 -18.89 13.32 13.69
N THR A 215 -18.59 13.33 14.99
CA THR A 215 -19.45 12.70 16.01
C THR A 215 -20.68 13.54 16.34
N HIS A 216 -20.70 14.83 15.98
CA HIS A 216 -21.81 15.72 16.30
C HIS A 216 -23.09 15.33 15.54
N GLY A 217 -24.22 15.23 16.26
CA GLY A 217 -25.51 14.83 15.69
C GLY A 217 -25.92 15.68 14.47
N SER A 218 -25.71 17.00 14.55
CA SER A 218 -26.01 17.92 13.43
C SER A 218 -25.17 17.63 12.17
N PHE A 219 -23.91 17.21 12.32
CA PHE A 219 -23.06 16.82 11.20
C PHE A 219 -23.55 15.52 10.56
N ARG A 220 -23.87 14.51 11.39
CA ARG A 220 -24.40 13.23 10.92
C ARG A 220 -25.74 13.37 10.22
N GLU A 221 -26.66 14.17 10.77
CA GLU A 221 -27.97 14.45 10.19
C GLU A 221 -27.86 15.17 8.85
N LYS A 222 -27.02 16.20 8.75
CA LYS A 222 -26.78 16.97 7.51
C LYS A 222 -26.36 16.06 6.35
N HIS A 223 -25.46 15.12 6.62
CA HIS A 223 -24.86 14.25 5.60
C HIS A 223 -25.48 12.86 5.52
N LYS A 224 -26.55 12.60 6.30
CA LYS A 224 -27.22 11.29 6.41
C LYS A 224 -26.24 10.13 6.61
N ILE A 225 -25.26 10.32 7.49
CA ILE A 225 -24.21 9.34 7.75
C ILE A 225 -24.84 8.09 8.38
N LYS A 226 -24.57 6.93 7.78
CA LYS A 226 -24.81 5.62 8.40
C LYS A 226 -23.51 4.87 8.56
N THR A 227 -23.41 4.15 9.66
CA THR A 227 -22.19 3.47 10.06
C THR A 227 -22.45 2.00 10.44
N LYS A 228 -21.38 1.22 10.44
CA LYS A 228 -21.29 -0.14 10.99
C LYS A 228 -19.99 -0.25 11.78
N LEU A 229 -19.93 -1.16 12.75
CA LEU A 229 -18.69 -1.50 13.42
C LEU A 229 -17.93 -2.54 12.60
N ARG A 230 -16.62 -2.33 12.42
CA ARG A 230 -15.72 -3.28 11.78
C ARG A 230 -14.57 -3.63 12.73
N PRO A 231 -14.22 -4.91 12.93
CA PRO A 231 -13.09 -5.30 13.78
C PRO A 231 -11.76 -4.75 13.25
N ILE A 232 -10.84 -4.43 14.17
CA ILE A 232 -9.49 -4.01 13.83
C ILE A 232 -8.58 -5.23 13.87
N ARG A 233 -8.34 -5.85 12.71
CA ARG A 233 -7.54 -7.09 12.59
C ARG A 233 -8.08 -8.18 13.51
N THR A 234 -7.21 -9.02 14.07
CA THR A 234 -7.51 -10.06 15.05
C THR A 234 -7.36 -9.54 16.49
N SER A 235 -7.66 -8.25 16.74
CA SER A 235 -7.45 -7.60 18.04
C SER A 235 -8.66 -7.85 18.96
N TYR A 236 -8.79 -9.09 19.41
CA TYR A 236 -9.83 -9.50 20.36
C TYR A 236 -9.32 -10.55 21.35
N GLY A 237 -9.88 -10.57 22.55
CA GLY A 237 -9.49 -11.47 23.62
C GLY A 237 -9.99 -11.02 24.98
N TYR A 238 -9.58 -11.72 26.03
CA TYR A 238 -9.95 -11.36 27.40
C TYR A 238 -9.05 -10.27 27.98
N VAL A 239 -9.67 -9.19 28.46
CA VAL A 239 -9.05 -8.17 29.31
C VAL A 239 -9.62 -8.35 30.72
N GLY A 240 -8.84 -8.98 31.60
CA GLY A 240 -9.35 -9.44 32.89
C GLY A 240 -10.42 -10.52 32.68
N SER A 241 -11.66 -10.26 33.11
CA SER A 241 -12.79 -11.18 32.95
C SER A 241 -13.69 -10.85 31.75
N GLU A 242 -13.46 -9.74 31.07
CA GLU A 242 -14.31 -9.26 29.97
C GLU A 242 -13.68 -9.68 28.64
N PHE A 243 -14.49 -10.23 27.74
CA PHE A 243 -14.07 -10.47 26.36
C PHE A 243 -14.30 -9.19 25.55
N CYS A 244 -13.27 -8.70 24.88
CA CYS A 244 -13.31 -7.43 24.17
C CYS A 244 -12.88 -7.63 22.71
N VAL A 245 -13.56 -6.96 21.80
CA VAL A 245 -13.15 -6.82 20.39
C VAL A 245 -12.87 -5.35 20.10
N GLU A 246 -11.66 -5.03 19.63
CA GLU A 246 -11.40 -3.68 19.12
C GLU A 246 -12.12 -3.48 17.78
N THR A 247 -13.01 -2.50 17.72
CA THR A 247 -13.76 -2.15 16.51
C THR A 247 -13.53 -0.69 16.12
N GLN A 248 -13.82 -0.37 14.86
CA GLN A 248 -13.86 0.99 14.32
C GLN A 248 -15.26 1.27 13.73
N GLU A 249 -15.78 2.47 13.94
CA GLU A 249 -17.07 2.89 13.38
C GLU A 249 -16.89 3.35 11.93
N LEU A 250 -17.20 2.48 10.98
CA LEU A 250 -17.00 2.70 9.55
C LEU A 250 -18.19 3.44 8.93
N VAL A 251 -17.95 4.46 8.10
CA VAL A 251 -18.99 5.10 7.29
C VAL A 251 -19.28 4.25 6.06
N ILE A 252 -20.50 3.73 5.98
CA ILE A 252 -20.95 2.84 4.91
C ILE A 252 -22.00 3.49 3.99
N GLN A 253 -22.55 4.64 4.38
CA GLN A 253 -23.53 5.38 3.60
C GLN A 253 -23.50 6.87 3.98
N THR A 254 -23.73 7.73 2.99
CA THR A 254 -24.01 9.17 3.18
C THR A 254 -25.25 9.56 2.36
N ASN A 255 -25.51 10.84 2.22
CA ASN A 255 -26.49 11.39 1.28
C ASN A 255 -26.01 11.33 -0.20
N THR A 256 -24.72 11.08 -0.45
CA THR A 256 -24.11 11.01 -1.79
C THR A 256 -23.49 9.66 -2.14
N ILE A 257 -23.33 8.78 -1.16
CA ILE A 257 -22.80 7.41 -1.31
C ILE A 257 -23.83 6.42 -0.80
N SER A 258 -24.21 5.45 -1.64
CA SER A 258 -25.05 4.33 -1.22
C SER A 258 -24.23 3.21 -0.57
N PHE A 259 -24.89 2.30 0.13
CA PHE A 259 -24.23 1.11 0.67
C PHE A 259 -23.63 0.23 -0.44
N ASN A 260 -24.28 0.17 -1.60
CA ASN A 260 -23.76 -0.57 -2.75
C ASN A 260 -22.48 0.07 -3.30
N ASP A 261 -22.40 1.41 -3.33
CA ASP A 261 -21.18 2.12 -3.73
C ASP A 261 -20.03 1.82 -2.76
N PHE A 262 -20.32 1.75 -1.45
CA PHE A 262 -19.35 1.32 -0.44
C PHE A 262 -18.78 -0.08 -0.73
N LEU A 263 -19.63 -1.05 -1.07
CA LEU A 263 -19.17 -2.41 -1.41
C LEU A 263 -18.30 -2.43 -2.67
N ILE A 264 -18.71 -1.71 -3.72
CA ILE A 264 -17.91 -1.60 -4.95
C ILE A 264 -16.56 -0.96 -4.65
N MET A 265 -16.52 0.11 -3.84
CA MET A 265 -15.26 0.72 -3.42
C MET A 265 -14.42 -0.20 -2.54
N ARG A 266 -15.03 -1.09 -1.75
CA ARG A 266 -14.29 -2.10 -0.98
C ARG A 266 -13.55 -3.05 -1.92
N GLN A 267 -14.20 -3.51 -2.99
CA GLN A 267 -13.58 -4.36 -4.01
C GLN A 267 -12.51 -3.61 -4.83
N LEU A 268 -12.76 -2.35 -5.21
CA LEU A 268 -11.76 -1.53 -5.89
C LEU A 268 -10.53 -1.26 -5.01
N ASN A 269 -10.74 -0.98 -3.72
CA ASN A 269 -9.65 -0.81 -2.76
C ASN A 269 -8.77 -2.07 -2.70
N PHE A 270 -9.38 -3.25 -2.66
CA PHE A 270 -8.65 -4.51 -2.77
C PHE A 270 -7.76 -4.56 -4.03
N MET A 271 -8.30 -4.23 -5.21
CA MET A 271 -7.51 -4.28 -6.45
C MET A 271 -6.38 -3.24 -6.48
N PHE A 272 -6.62 -2.02 -6.00
CA PHE A 272 -5.57 -1.01 -5.85
C PHE A 272 -4.49 -1.47 -4.87
N TYR A 273 -4.87 -2.08 -3.74
CA TYR A 273 -3.94 -2.66 -2.79
C TYR A 273 -3.10 -3.77 -3.44
N ALA A 274 -3.72 -4.69 -4.18
CA ALA A 274 -3.00 -5.75 -4.88
C ALA A 274 -1.95 -5.18 -5.86
N ILE A 275 -2.34 -4.20 -6.69
CA ILE A 275 -1.45 -3.60 -7.70
C ILE A 275 -0.32 -2.80 -7.05
N PHE A 276 -0.66 -1.84 -6.19
CA PHE A 276 0.30 -0.85 -5.67
C PHE A 276 1.04 -1.30 -4.42
N SER A 277 0.43 -2.19 -3.62
CA SER A 277 1.00 -2.65 -2.35
C SER A 277 1.46 -4.10 -2.37
N MET A 278 1.14 -4.89 -3.40
CA MET A 278 1.57 -6.30 -3.54
C MET A 278 2.28 -6.60 -4.87
N ASN A 279 2.52 -5.58 -5.71
CA ASN A 279 3.07 -5.71 -7.06
C ASN A 279 2.30 -6.73 -7.93
N PHE A 280 0.97 -6.80 -7.80
CA PHE A 280 0.14 -7.67 -8.62
C PHE A 280 0.26 -7.29 -10.10
N TYR A 281 0.81 -8.20 -10.91
CA TYR A 281 0.89 -8.11 -12.37
C TYR A 281 1.40 -6.76 -12.89
N LYS A 282 2.45 -6.23 -12.23
CA LYS A 282 2.97 -4.88 -12.44
C LYS A 282 3.26 -4.55 -13.91
N TRP A 283 3.90 -5.46 -14.66
CA TRP A 283 4.23 -5.26 -16.06
C TRP A 283 2.99 -5.00 -16.93
N PHE A 284 1.95 -5.80 -16.73
CA PHE A 284 0.68 -5.65 -17.44
C PHE A 284 0.01 -4.32 -17.08
N PHE A 285 -0.12 -3.97 -15.80
CA PHE A 285 -0.80 -2.71 -15.43
C PHE A 285 -0.02 -1.46 -15.81
N GLN A 286 1.32 -1.54 -15.90
CA GLN A 286 2.12 -0.47 -16.50
C GLN A 286 1.81 -0.31 -17.99
N TYR A 287 1.64 -1.43 -18.72
CA TYR A 287 1.22 -1.39 -20.12
C TYR A 287 -0.21 -0.85 -20.30
N ILE A 288 -1.17 -1.26 -19.47
CA ILE A 288 -2.53 -0.70 -19.45
C ILE A 288 -2.50 0.82 -19.30
N ARG A 289 -1.67 1.34 -18.38
CA ARG A 289 -1.48 2.77 -18.20
C ARG A 289 -0.92 3.45 -19.47
N GLN A 290 0.05 2.82 -20.15
CA GLN A 290 0.63 3.35 -21.38
C GLN A 290 -0.36 3.38 -22.56
N LEU A 291 -1.31 2.44 -22.59
CA LEU A 291 -2.39 2.43 -23.58
C LEU A 291 -3.40 3.57 -23.38
N GLY A 292 -3.29 4.33 -22.28
CA GLY A 292 -4.23 5.38 -21.92
C GLY A 292 -5.56 4.85 -21.37
N VAL A 293 -5.64 3.56 -21.06
CA VAL A 293 -6.81 2.95 -20.42
C VAL A 293 -6.88 3.42 -18.97
N PRO A 294 -7.97 4.08 -18.53
CA PRO A 294 -8.11 4.51 -17.15
C PRO A 294 -8.16 3.31 -16.21
N LEU A 295 -7.22 3.22 -15.27
CA LEU A 295 -7.04 2.04 -14.42
C LEU A 295 -8.25 1.78 -13.52
N ALA A 296 -8.85 2.82 -12.93
CA ALA A 296 -10.00 2.64 -12.05
C ALA A 296 -11.25 2.17 -12.82
N ASP A 297 -11.44 2.60 -14.07
CA ASP A 297 -12.52 2.11 -14.94
C ASP A 297 -12.28 0.66 -15.35
N TYR A 298 -11.05 0.31 -15.74
CA TYR A 298 -10.67 -1.07 -16.02
C TYR A 298 -10.97 -1.97 -14.81
N LEU A 299 -10.59 -1.54 -13.62
CA LEU A 299 -10.84 -2.29 -12.38
C LEU A 299 -12.32 -2.31 -11.99
N THR A 300 -13.10 -1.29 -12.37
CA THR A 300 -14.55 -1.30 -12.17
C THR A 300 -15.21 -2.41 -12.98
N HIS A 301 -14.71 -2.72 -14.17
CA HIS A 301 -15.11 -3.92 -14.91
C HIS A 301 -14.58 -5.21 -14.26
N PHE A 302 -13.36 -5.21 -13.73
CA PHE A 302 -12.80 -6.39 -13.05
C PHE A 302 -13.60 -6.80 -11.81
N VAL A 303 -14.09 -5.84 -11.03
CA VAL A 303 -14.79 -6.14 -9.78
C VAL A 303 -16.31 -6.29 -9.93
N ASN A 304 -16.85 -6.03 -11.13
CA ASN A 304 -18.29 -6.09 -11.38
C ASN A 304 -18.71 -7.50 -11.82
N GLU A 305 -19.14 -8.34 -10.87
CA GLU A 305 -19.59 -9.71 -11.11
C GLU A 305 -20.99 -9.82 -11.75
N SER A 306 -21.65 -8.70 -12.07
CA SER A 306 -23.00 -8.73 -12.64
C SER A 306 -23.04 -9.35 -14.04
N GLU A 307 -24.16 -9.99 -14.38
CA GLU A 307 -24.39 -10.56 -15.72
C GLU A 307 -24.25 -9.50 -16.83
N GLN A 308 -24.56 -8.24 -16.52
CA GLN A 308 -24.43 -7.11 -17.44
C GLN A 308 -22.98 -6.84 -17.86
N ASN A 309 -21.99 -7.29 -17.08
CA ASN A 309 -20.58 -7.17 -17.43
C ASN A 309 -20.18 -8.12 -18.57
N GLY A 310 -20.95 -9.19 -18.83
CA GLY A 310 -20.75 -10.07 -19.98
C GLY A 310 -19.54 -11.01 -19.92
N ILE A 311 -18.74 -10.98 -18.85
CA ILE A 311 -17.63 -11.93 -18.62
C ILE A 311 -18.20 -13.25 -18.11
N LYS A 312 -17.87 -14.36 -18.76
CA LYS A 312 -18.46 -15.69 -18.52
C LYS A 312 -17.47 -16.68 -17.90
N ASN A 313 -16.76 -16.24 -16.85
CA ASN A 313 -15.80 -17.08 -16.13
C ASN A 313 -16.31 -17.39 -14.70
N GLU A 314 -16.72 -18.64 -14.45
CA GLU A 314 -17.34 -19.04 -13.17
C GLU A 314 -16.40 -18.91 -11.97
N LYS A 315 -15.09 -19.14 -12.15
CA LYS A 315 -14.10 -19.06 -11.07
C LYS A 315 -13.89 -17.62 -10.63
N TRP A 316 -13.78 -16.69 -11.57
CA TRP A 316 -13.73 -15.26 -11.29
C TRP A 316 -15.02 -14.76 -10.62
N ILE A 317 -16.20 -15.15 -11.12
CA ILE A 317 -17.49 -14.78 -10.49
C ILE A 317 -17.54 -15.25 -9.03
N ARG A 318 -17.11 -16.50 -8.76
CA ARG A 318 -17.01 -17.03 -7.41
C ARG A 318 -16.03 -16.22 -6.56
N PHE A 319 -14.84 -15.94 -7.07
CA PHE A 319 -13.85 -15.13 -6.36
C PHE A 319 -14.39 -13.76 -5.94
N MET A 320 -15.07 -13.07 -6.87
CA MET A 320 -15.65 -11.76 -6.58
C MET A 320 -16.82 -11.82 -5.61
N ARG A 321 -17.59 -12.92 -5.62
CA ARG A 321 -18.67 -13.17 -4.67
C ARG A 321 -18.12 -13.43 -3.27
N ASP A 322 -17.12 -14.29 -3.13
CA ASP A 322 -16.49 -14.58 -1.83
C ASP A 322 -15.94 -13.29 -1.22
N LEU A 323 -15.26 -12.45 -2.01
CA LEU A 323 -14.75 -11.15 -1.58
C LEU A 323 -15.85 -10.23 -1.04
N LYS A 324 -17.00 -10.22 -1.72
CA LYS A 324 -18.15 -9.40 -1.35
C LYS A 324 -18.85 -9.92 -0.10
N GLU A 325 -18.95 -11.25 0.05
CA GLU A 325 -19.53 -11.90 1.22
C GLU A 325 -18.66 -11.63 2.46
N GLU A 326 -17.34 -11.82 2.39
CA GLU A 326 -16.40 -11.50 3.47
C GLU A 326 -16.43 -9.99 3.84
N ALA A 327 -16.56 -9.11 2.85
CA ALA A 327 -16.71 -7.67 3.09
C ALA A 327 -18.02 -7.30 3.80
N LEU A 328 -19.08 -8.11 3.67
CA LEU A 328 -20.36 -7.94 4.36
C LEU A 328 -20.30 -8.52 5.77
N GLU A 329 -19.65 -9.67 5.95
CA GLU A 329 -19.52 -10.35 7.24
C GLU A 329 -18.65 -9.59 8.24
N GLU A 330 -17.75 -8.70 7.77
CA GLU A 330 -16.97 -7.81 8.65
C GLU A 330 -17.76 -6.59 9.20
N GLN A 331 -19.10 -6.52 9.05
CA GLN A 331 -19.92 -5.35 9.40
C GLN A 331 -20.99 -5.65 10.47
N PHE A 332 -20.84 -5.08 11.66
CA PHE A 332 -21.71 -5.31 12.82
C PHE A 332 -22.56 -4.07 13.17
N ASP A 333 -23.78 -4.27 13.65
CA ASP A 333 -24.66 -3.17 14.11
C ASP A 333 -24.33 -2.70 15.52
N SER A 334 -23.68 -3.53 16.33
CA SER A 334 -23.36 -3.22 17.73
C SER A 334 -22.10 -3.93 18.22
N GLN A 335 -21.51 -3.40 19.30
CA GLN A 335 -20.34 -4.00 19.93
C GLN A 335 -20.67 -5.39 20.50
N GLU A 336 -21.89 -5.57 21.04
CA GLU A 336 -22.37 -6.86 21.57
C GLU A 336 -22.44 -7.94 20.49
N GLU A 337 -22.87 -7.58 19.27
CA GLU A 337 -22.90 -8.49 18.13
C GLU A 337 -21.48 -8.90 17.72
N ALA A 338 -20.55 -7.93 17.62
CA ALA A 338 -19.15 -8.19 17.32
C ALA A 338 -18.49 -9.07 18.41
N ASP A 339 -18.67 -8.74 19.68
CA ASP A 339 -18.11 -9.49 20.82
C ASP A 339 -18.64 -10.93 20.82
N SER A 340 -19.94 -11.13 20.57
CA SER A 340 -20.54 -12.46 20.51
C SER A 340 -19.97 -13.29 19.36
N HIS A 341 -19.91 -12.71 18.15
CA HIS A 341 -19.35 -13.36 16.98
C HIS A 341 -17.89 -13.78 17.19
N PHE A 342 -17.04 -12.86 17.65
CA PHE A 342 -15.61 -13.17 17.84
C PHE A 342 -15.34 -14.05 19.06
N LEU A 343 -16.20 -14.05 20.07
CA LEU A 343 -16.11 -14.99 21.19
C LEU A 343 -16.38 -16.44 20.73
N GLU A 344 -17.34 -16.64 19.84
CA GLU A 344 -17.59 -17.95 19.23
C GLU A 344 -16.40 -18.39 18.38
N THR A 345 -15.87 -17.51 17.52
CA THR A 345 -14.66 -17.79 16.74
C THR A 345 -13.46 -18.11 17.63
N TYR A 346 -13.24 -17.34 18.70
CA TYR A 346 -12.16 -17.54 19.66
C TYR A 346 -12.26 -18.92 20.34
N LYS A 347 -13.45 -19.31 20.80
CA LYS A 347 -13.70 -20.62 21.41
C LYS A 347 -13.51 -21.77 20.42
N ALA A 348 -14.03 -21.61 19.20
CA ALA A 348 -13.89 -22.60 18.14
C ALA A 348 -12.43 -22.80 17.72
N ASN A 349 -11.62 -21.75 17.82
CA ASN A 349 -10.19 -21.79 17.51
C ASN A 349 -9.31 -22.09 18.74
N GLY A 350 -9.84 -22.80 19.75
CA GLY A 350 -9.03 -23.29 20.88
C GLY A 350 -8.64 -22.21 21.90
N ASN A 351 -9.41 -21.13 22.01
CA ASN A 351 -9.10 -19.94 22.79
C ASN A 351 -7.89 -19.16 22.25
N GLU A 352 -7.78 -19.10 20.93
CA GLU A 352 -6.85 -18.24 20.21
C GLU A 352 -7.62 -17.40 19.20
N THR A 353 -7.04 -16.29 18.76
CA THR A 353 -7.62 -15.51 17.66
C THR A 353 -7.66 -16.37 16.39
N GLY A 354 -8.79 -16.31 15.67
CA GLY A 354 -9.02 -16.98 14.40
C GLY A 354 -8.13 -16.49 13.24
N PRO A 355 -8.47 -16.90 12.00
CA PRO A 355 -7.67 -16.58 10.82
C PRO A 355 -7.57 -15.07 10.57
N PRO A 356 -6.64 -14.65 9.71
CA PRO A 356 -6.46 -13.24 9.41
C PRO A 356 -7.73 -12.56 8.89
N THR A 357 -8.05 -11.39 9.43
CA THR A 357 -9.26 -10.62 9.05
C THR A 357 -8.96 -9.44 8.11
N MET A 358 -7.70 -9.25 7.69
CA MET A 358 -7.35 -8.19 6.75
C MET A 358 -7.69 -8.62 5.32
N LEU A 359 -8.88 -8.24 4.87
CA LEU A 359 -9.46 -8.62 3.58
C LEU A 359 -8.55 -8.32 2.37
N ASN A 360 -7.95 -7.12 2.27
CA ASN A 360 -7.10 -6.75 1.13
C ASN A 360 -5.87 -7.68 0.96
N PRO A 361 -4.98 -7.84 1.95
CA PRO A 361 -3.86 -8.77 1.83
C PRO A 361 -4.28 -10.24 1.74
N TYR A 362 -5.38 -10.65 2.38
CA TYR A 362 -5.88 -12.03 2.29
C TYR A 362 -6.34 -12.39 0.87
N PHE A 363 -7.26 -11.61 0.30
CA PHE A 363 -7.70 -11.82 -1.07
C PHE A 363 -6.62 -11.50 -2.10
N GLY A 364 -5.69 -10.59 -1.80
CA GLY A 364 -4.53 -10.33 -2.65
C GLY A 364 -3.59 -11.54 -2.74
N ALA A 365 -3.33 -12.18 -1.61
CA ALA A 365 -2.53 -13.41 -1.56
C ALA A 365 -3.24 -14.56 -2.31
N ARG A 366 -4.55 -14.71 -2.12
CA ARG A 366 -5.37 -15.68 -2.85
C ARG A 366 -5.35 -15.42 -4.36
N LEU A 367 -5.59 -14.18 -4.78
CA LEU A 367 -5.54 -13.78 -6.19
C LEU A 367 -4.19 -14.12 -6.85
N ILE A 368 -3.08 -13.89 -6.13
CA ILE A 368 -1.73 -14.09 -6.68
C ILE A 368 -1.34 -15.57 -6.76
N TYR A 369 -1.64 -16.36 -5.74
CA TYR A 369 -1.10 -17.72 -5.61
C TYR A 369 -2.11 -18.84 -5.89
N MET A 370 -3.41 -18.55 -5.89
CA MET A 370 -4.46 -19.58 -5.94
C MET A 370 -5.43 -19.41 -7.12
N GLU A 371 -5.43 -18.26 -7.77
CA GLU A 371 -6.39 -17.90 -8.82
C GLU A 371 -5.74 -17.75 -10.21
N ASN A 372 -4.60 -18.42 -10.43
CA ASN A 372 -3.75 -18.22 -11.61
C ASN A 372 -4.29 -18.75 -12.95
N ASP A 373 -5.32 -19.59 -12.92
CA ASP A 373 -5.82 -20.33 -14.09
C ASP A 373 -6.90 -19.60 -14.90
N TRP A 374 -7.52 -18.56 -14.35
CA TRP A 374 -8.53 -17.73 -15.04
C TRP A 374 -8.09 -16.28 -15.26
N LEU A 375 -7.07 -15.80 -14.54
CA LEU A 375 -6.64 -14.40 -14.55
C LEU A 375 -6.37 -13.85 -15.95
N LYS A 376 -5.62 -14.59 -16.77
CA LYS A 376 -5.24 -14.16 -18.12
C LYS A 376 -6.46 -13.91 -19.01
N GLU A 377 -7.41 -14.84 -19.01
CA GLU A 377 -8.64 -14.75 -19.80
C GLU A 377 -9.44 -13.51 -19.40
N VAL A 378 -9.73 -13.36 -18.11
CA VAL A 378 -10.54 -12.25 -17.59
C VAL A 378 -9.87 -10.90 -17.81
N MET A 379 -8.55 -10.81 -17.61
CA MET A 379 -7.81 -9.55 -17.82
C MET A 379 -7.83 -9.12 -19.30
N LEU A 380 -7.71 -10.07 -20.23
CA LEU A 380 -7.79 -9.75 -21.66
C LEU A 380 -9.23 -9.42 -22.09
N ASP A 381 -10.24 -10.12 -21.57
CA ASP A 381 -11.65 -9.81 -21.84
C ASP A 381 -12.03 -8.40 -21.39
N ILE A 382 -11.50 -7.95 -20.24
CA ILE A 382 -11.72 -6.59 -19.77
C ILE A 382 -11.00 -5.58 -20.65
N LEU A 383 -9.76 -5.86 -21.08
CA LEU A 383 -9.05 -5.01 -22.03
C LEU A 383 -9.84 -4.84 -23.34
N GLY A 384 -10.52 -5.90 -23.79
CA GLY A 384 -11.45 -5.92 -24.93
C GLY A 384 -12.61 -4.92 -24.85
N LYS A 385 -12.93 -4.42 -23.66
CA LYS A 385 -13.96 -3.38 -23.47
C LYS A 385 -13.47 -1.97 -23.79
N PHE A 386 -12.15 -1.77 -23.81
CA PHE A 386 -11.50 -0.47 -24.06
C PHE A 386 -10.83 -0.41 -25.43
N ILE A 387 -10.35 -1.56 -25.92
CA ILE A 387 -9.63 -1.68 -27.18
C ILE A 387 -10.20 -2.86 -27.96
N ASP A 388 -10.59 -2.64 -29.21
CA ASP A 388 -11.09 -3.74 -30.05
C ASP A 388 -9.92 -4.68 -30.43
N PRO A 389 -9.96 -5.97 -30.04
CA PRO A 389 -8.92 -6.93 -30.38
C PRO A 389 -8.80 -7.20 -31.90
N GLN A 390 -9.84 -6.93 -32.68
CA GLN A 390 -9.79 -7.03 -34.15
C GLN A 390 -9.06 -5.84 -34.78
N GLU A 391 -9.15 -4.66 -34.17
CA GLU A 391 -8.46 -3.46 -34.66
C GLU A 391 -6.99 -3.42 -34.25
N LYS A 392 -6.66 -3.94 -33.05
CA LYS A 392 -5.30 -3.91 -32.49
C LYS A 392 -4.85 -5.26 -31.91
N PRO A 393 -4.75 -6.33 -32.71
CA PRO A 393 -4.36 -7.65 -32.23
C PRO A 393 -3.00 -7.66 -31.52
N GLU A 394 -2.04 -6.85 -31.98
CA GLU A 394 -0.71 -6.72 -31.39
C GLU A 394 -0.77 -6.23 -29.93
N THR A 395 -1.79 -5.45 -29.57
CA THR A 395 -1.99 -4.97 -28.19
C THR A 395 -2.27 -6.14 -27.26
N PHE A 396 -3.07 -7.11 -27.71
CA PHE A 396 -3.45 -8.30 -26.93
C PHE A 396 -2.32 -9.32 -26.87
N GLU A 397 -1.51 -9.44 -27.92
CA GLU A 397 -0.29 -10.25 -27.92
C GLU A 397 0.71 -9.74 -26.89
N ILE A 398 0.97 -8.43 -26.86
CA ILE A 398 1.84 -7.79 -25.86
C ILE A 398 1.26 -7.96 -24.45
N ALA A 399 -0.03 -7.69 -24.26
CA ALA A 399 -0.70 -7.87 -22.98
C ALA A 399 -0.57 -9.32 -22.47
N SER A 400 -0.78 -10.30 -23.36
CA SER A 400 -0.62 -11.73 -23.07
C SER A 400 0.83 -12.07 -22.66
N LEU A 401 1.84 -11.56 -23.37
CA LEU A 401 3.26 -11.74 -23.03
C LEU A 401 3.57 -11.17 -21.64
N LEU A 402 3.07 -9.97 -21.32
CA LEU A 402 3.33 -9.33 -20.03
C LEU A 402 2.62 -10.02 -18.87
N ILE A 403 1.42 -10.55 -19.08
CA ILE A 403 0.72 -11.41 -18.11
C ILE A 403 1.54 -12.67 -17.83
N GLU A 404 2.08 -13.29 -18.89
CA GLU A 404 2.92 -14.48 -18.75
C GLU A 404 4.24 -14.19 -18.04
N LEU A 405 4.88 -13.05 -18.34
CA LEU A 405 6.05 -12.58 -17.60
C LEU A 405 5.74 -12.41 -16.11
N CYS A 406 4.63 -11.77 -15.76
CA CYS A 406 4.22 -11.59 -14.36
C CYS A 406 4.01 -12.92 -13.64
N SER A 407 3.40 -13.89 -14.32
CA SER A 407 3.16 -15.23 -13.76
C SER A 407 4.47 -15.98 -13.50
N ARG A 408 5.42 -15.92 -14.46
CA ARG A 408 6.73 -16.60 -14.34
C ARG A 408 7.71 -15.89 -13.41
N GLU A 409 7.62 -14.56 -13.26
CA GLU A 409 8.44 -13.80 -12.31
C GLU A 409 8.06 -14.10 -10.84
N ARG A 410 6.87 -14.66 -10.59
CA ARG A 410 6.41 -15.00 -9.24
C ARG A 410 7.03 -16.31 -8.75
N ILE A 411 7.62 -16.28 -7.55
CA ILE A 411 8.09 -17.51 -6.89
C ILE A 411 6.89 -18.29 -6.37
N GLU A 412 6.71 -19.54 -6.81
CA GLU A 412 5.75 -20.46 -6.21
C GLU A 412 6.31 -20.91 -4.85
N LEU A 413 5.58 -20.71 -3.75
CA LEU A 413 6.14 -20.80 -2.39
C LEU A 413 6.04 -22.21 -1.77
N ILE A 414 5.21 -23.10 -2.30
CA ILE A 414 4.97 -24.43 -1.72
C ILE A 414 5.87 -25.47 -2.38
N ASP A 415 5.63 -25.80 -3.64
CA ASP A 415 6.35 -26.83 -4.39
C ASP A 415 7.66 -26.29 -4.98
N ARG A 416 7.78 -24.96 -5.12
CA ARG A 416 8.98 -24.25 -5.58
C ARG A 416 9.49 -24.75 -6.92
N ILE A 417 8.55 -24.94 -7.83
CA ILE A 417 8.85 -25.33 -9.20
C ILE A 417 9.52 -24.13 -9.90
N PRO A 418 10.75 -24.28 -10.42
CA PRO A 418 11.42 -23.20 -11.14
C PRO A 418 10.62 -22.77 -12.37
N SER A 419 10.64 -21.47 -12.66
CA SER A 419 10.00 -20.93 -13.87
C SER A 419 10.85 -21.20 -15.11
N GLU A 420 10.21 -21.69 -16.17
CA GLU A 420 10.85 -21.86 -17.47
C GLU A 420 11.20 -20.49 -18.11
N PRO A 421 12.29 -20.38 -18.88
CA PRO A 421 12.64 -19.15 -19.59
C PRO A 421 11.55 -18.65 -20.53
N LEU A 422 11.38 -17.33 -20.63
CA LEU A 422 10.37 -16.68 -21.48
C LEU A 422 11.03 -15.87 -22.59
N VAL A 423 10.63 -16.10 -23.84
CA VAL A 423 11.10 -15.29 -24.98
C VAL A 423 10.32 -13.99 -25.06
N SER A 424 11.03 -12.87 -25.19
CA SER A 424 10.46 -11.53 -25.34
C SER A 424 11.11 -10.81 -26.53
N GLU A 425 10.34 -10.02 -27.26
CA GLU A 425 10.84 -9.09 -28.28
C GLU A 425 11.11 -7.68 -27.71
N PHE A 426 11.04 -7.55 -26.38
CA PHE A 426 11.22 -6.29 -25.66
C PHE A 426 12.26 -6.43 -24.54
N ASP A 427 13.09 -5.39 -24.38
CA ASP A 427 13.95 -5.20 -23.23
C ASP A 427 13.13 -4.65 -22.04
N VAL A 428 12.33 -5.53 -21.44
CA VAL A 428 11.51 -5.25 -20.26
C VAL A 428 12.35 -4.82 -19.05
N ILE A 429 13.60 -5.27 -18.93
CA ILE A 429 14.50 -4.87 -17.84
C ILE A 429 14.86 -3.38 -17.98
N ALA A 430 15.26 -2.93 -19.18
CA ALA A 430 15.53 -1.53 -19.45
C ALA A 430 14.26 -0.67 -19.28
N TRP A 431 13.10 -1.21 -19.67
CA TRP A 431 11.81 -0.55 -19.48
C TRP A 431 11.48 -0.29 -18.00
N LYS A 432 11.67 -1.28 -17.12
CA LYS A 432 11.55 -1.11 -15.65
C LYS A 432 12.58 -0.16 -15.09
N LYS A 433 13.85 -0.24 -15.55
CA LYS A 433 14.92 0.67 -15.13
C LYS A 433 14.63 2.13 -15.47
N ASN A 434 13.94 2.38 -16.58
CA ASN A 434 13.45 3.70 -16.97
C ASN A 434 12.16 4.11 -16.23
N LYS A 435 11.70 3.33 -15.25
CA LYS A 435 10.46 3.56 -14.49
C LYS A 435 9.22 3.64 -15.40
N PHE A 436 9.21 2.88 -16.50
CA PHE A 436 8.09 2.80 -17.45
C PHE A 436 7.73 4.14 -18.12
N ARG A 437 8.63 5.13 -18.13
CA ARG A 437 8.36 6.49 -18.64
C ARG A 437 8.17 6.51 -20.16
N LEU A 438 8.96 5.73 -20.89
CA LEU A 438 8.80 5.57 -22.35
C LEU A 438 7.89 4.38 -22.68
N PRO A 439 7.13 4.45 -23.80
CA PRO A 439 6.34 3.33 -24.30
C PRO A 439 7.19 2.07 -24.48
N LEU A 440 6.64 0.89 -24.16
CA LEU A 440 7.32 -0.41 -24.30
C LEU A 440 7.90 -0.62 -25.72
N ASP A 441 7.23 -0.11 -26.75
CA ASP A 441 7.71 -0.15 -28.14
C ASP A 441 9.11 0.48 -28.35
N SER A 442 9.50 1.42 -27.49
CA SER A 442 10.84 2.05 -27.50
C SER A 442 11.94 1.06 -27.14
N TYR A 443 11.58 -0.08 -26.53
CA TYR A 443 12.46 -1.13 -26.05
C TYR A 443 12.41 -2.39 -26.93
N LYS A 444 11.88 -2.29 -28.16
CA LYS A 444 11.92 -3.39 -29.14
C LYS A 444 13.35 -3.81 -29.46
N VAL A 445 13.63 -5.09 -29.27
CA VAL A 445 14.90 -5.78 -29.49
C VAL A 445 14.69 -7.04 -30.33
N LYS A 446 15.78 -7.68 -30.78
CA LYS A 446 15.67 -9.06 -31.30
C LYS A 446 15.20 -9.98 -30.15
N PRO A 447 14.53 -11.11 -30.45
CA PRO A 447 14.08 -12.04 -29.43
C PRO A 447 15.19 -12.37 -28.41
N VAL A 448 14.91 -12.09 -27.14
CA VAL A 448 15.77 -12.39 -25.98
C VAL A 448 15.08 -13.39 -25.08
N SER A 449 15.87 -14.29 -24.48
CA SER A 449 15.38 -15.23 -23.47
C SER A 449 15.51 -14.60 -22.08
N ILE A 450 14.40 -14.45 -21.37
CA ILE A 450 14.34 -14.02 -19.97
C ILE A 450 14.49 -15.25 -19.09
N SER A 451 15.51 -15.24 -18.24
CA SER A 451 15.77 -16.26 -17.22
C SER A 451 15.28 -15.79 -15.85
N PHE A 452 14.87 -16.73 -15.01
CA PHE A 452 14.30 -16.47 -13.67
C PHE A 452 15.17 -17.14 -12.61
N GLU A 453 15.74 -16.34 -11.71
CA GLU A 453 16.68 -16.82 -10.69
C GLU A 453 16.25 -16.41 -9.29
N GLU A 454 16.23 -17.34 -8.33
CA GLU A 454 15.99 -17.00 -6.93
C GLU A 454 17.24 -16.43 -6.29
N ASP A 455 17.04 -15.46 -5.40
CA ASP A 455 18.09 -15.09 -4.44
C ASP A 455 18.18 -16.13 -3.32
N LEU A 456 19.36 -16.74 -3.16
CA LEU A 456 19.64 -17.73 -2.13
C LEU A 456 19.37 -17.22 -0.71
N GLN A 457 19.50 -15.91 -0.46
CA GLN A 457 19.25 -15.31 0.85
C GLN A 457 17.76 -15.35 1.21
N PHE A 458 16.85 -15.22 0.24
CA PHE A 458 15.41 -15.21 0.48
C PHE A 458 14.84 -16.61 0.62
N LYS A 459 15.48 -17.61 0.01
CA LYS A 459 15.12 -19.03 0.14
C LYS A 459 14.99 -19.47 1.59
N GLU A 460 15.96 -19.16 2.45
CA GLU A 460 15.92 -19.54 3.86
C GLU A 460 14.77 -18.90 4.62
N LYS A 461 14.39 -17.67 4.23
CA LYS A 461 13.28 -16.94 4.85
C LYS A 461 11.93 -17.56 4.47
N ILE A 462 11.75 -17.92 3.20
CA ILE A 462 10.55 -18.64 2.72
C ILE A 462 10.38 -19.96 3.46
N ASP A 463 11.45 -20.75 3.61
CA ASP A 463 11.40 -22.04 4.32
C ASP A 463 11.02 -21.87 5.81
N LYS A 464 11.53 -20.82 6.47
CA LYS A 464 11.14 -20.48 7.85
C LYS A 464 9.66 -20.13 7.95
N VAL A 465 9.15 -19.26 7.08
CA VAL A 465 7.74 -18.86 7.04
C VAL A 465 6.84 -20.06 6.74
N LYS A 466 7.22 -20.90 5.76
CA LYS A 466 6.49 -22.12 5.41
C LYS A 466 6.37 -23.07 6.60
N LYS A 467 7.45 -23.27 7.35
CA LYS A 467 7.44 -24.10 8.56
C LYS A 467 6.50 -23.55 9.65
N LEU A 468 6.41 -22.22 9.77
CA LEU A 468 5.57 -21.58 10.78
C LEU A 468 4.07 -21.63 10.43
N PHE A 469 3.72 -21.40 9.16
CA PHE A 469 2.34 -21.09 8.77
C PHE A 469 1.65 -22.10 7.85
N LEU A 470 2.38 -22.96 7.10
CA LEU A 470 1.72 -23.83 6.11
C LEU A 470 0.75 -24.83 6.73
N LYS A 471 1.06 -25.43 7.89
CA LYS A 471 0.22 -26.28 8.78
C LYS A 471 -1.11 -26.87 8.21
N GLY A 472 -1.13 -27.35 6.97
CA GLY A 472 -2.34 -27.80 6.26
C GLY A 472 -3.32 -26.71 5.78
N LYS A 473 -2.96 -25.42 5.85
CA LYS A 473 -3.78 -24.26 5.51
C LYS A 473 -3.07 -23.30 4.52
N PRO A 474 -3.10 -23.60 3.21
CA PRO A 474 -2.39 -22.81 2.19
C PRO A 474 -2.77 -21.33 2.15
N GLU A 475 -4.05 -21.00 2.32
CA GLU A 475 -4.55 -19.62 2.29
C GLU A 475 -3.94 -18.75 3.42
N GLU A 476 -3.96 -19.27 4.65
CA GLU A 476 -3.32 -18.62 5.79
C GLU A 476 -1.81 -18.48 5.56
N PHE A 477 -1.17 -19.48 4.95
CA PHE A 477 0.25 -19.41 4.62
C PHE A 477 0.58 -18.31 3.60
N TYR A 478 -0.15 -18.21 2.50
CA TYR A 478 0.09 -17.18 1.49
C TYR A 478 -0.13 -15.77 2.05
N TYR A 479 -1.18 -15.60 2.86
CA TYR A 479 -1.37 -14.36 3.61
C TYR A 479 -0.14 -14.04 4.48
N ASN A 480 0.28 -14.99 5.32
CA ASN A 480 1.40 -14.78 6.23
C ASN A 480 2.72 -14.56 5.48
N ALA A 481 2.92 -15.18 4.32
CA ALA A 481 4.07 -14.89 3.46
C ALA A 481 4.14 -13.42 3.08
N TYR A 482 3.02 -12.79 2.70
CA TYR A 482 2.99 -11.35 2.40
C TYR A 482 3.19 -10.44 3.62
N ILE A 483 2.85 -10.91 4.82
CA ILE A 483 3.06 -10.15 6.07
C ILE A 483 4.51 -10.24 6.55
N PHE A 484 5.11 -11.43 6.51
CA PHE A 484 6.41 -11.69 7.12
C PHE A 484 7.59 -11.61 6.14
N ILE A 485 7.35 -11.69 4.82
CA ILE A 485 8.40 -11.58 3.80
C ILE A 485 8.42 -10.14 3.27
N VAL A 486 9.26 -9.33 3.91
CA VAL A 486 9.51 -7.94 3.54
C VAL A 486 11.01 -7.68 3.24
N PRO A 487 11.35 -6.94 2.17
CA PRO A 487 10.45 -6.38 1.16
C PRO A 487 9.78 -7.44 0.28
N GLN A 488 8.66 -7.10 -0.36
CA GLN A 488 7.91 -8.05 -1.21
C GLN A 488 8.61 -8.40 -2.54
N SER A 489 9.66 -7.66 -2.91
CA SER A 489 10.53 -8.06 -4.02
C SER A 489 11.20 -9.41 -3.77
N GLU A 490 11.34 -9.82 -2.51
CA GLU A 490 11.81 -11.17 -2.13
C GLU A 490 10.83 -12.29 -2.53
N LEU A 491 9.60 -11.96 -2.93
CA LEU A 491 8.61 -12.90 -3.45
C LEU A 491 8.63 -13.00 -4.97
N LEU A 492 9.65 -12.45 -5.63
CA LEU A 492 9.84 -12.43 -7.08
C LEU A 492 11.21 -13.02 -7.42
N TYR A 493 11.28 -13.75 -8.53
CA TYR A 493 12.54 -14.12 -9.14
C TYR A 493 13.26 -12.84 -9.63
N ASN A 494 14.59 -12.83 -9.55
CA ASN A 494 15.39 -11.90 -10.33
C ASN A 494 15.29 -12.29 -11.81
N ILE A 495 15.12 -11.30 -12.68
CA ILE A 495 15.08 -11.52 -14.13
C ILE A 495 16.39 -11.06 -14.78
N SER A 496 16.87 -11.84 -15.74
CA SER A 496 18.10 -11.57 -16.49
C SER A 496 17.97 -12.03 -17.94
N TYR A 497 18.89 -11.58 -18.79
CA TYR A 497 19.04 -12.08 -20.16
C TYR A 497 20.39 -12.80 -20.30
N ASP A 498 20.44 -13.88 -21.06
CA ASP A 498 21.70 -14.57 -21.38
C ASP A 498 22.66 -13.68 -22.20
N SER A 499 22.10 -12.84 -23.08
CA SER A 499 22.79 -11.74 -23.77
C SER A 499 21.77 -10.80 -24.43
N ILE A 500 21.96 -9.48 -24.33
CA ILE A 500 21.18 -8.51 -25.10
C ILE A 500 21.95 -8.19 -26.39
N PRO A 501 21.42 -8.49 -27.58
CA PRO A 501 22.01 -7.98 -28.82
C PRO A 501 21.85 -6.46 -28.85
N VAL A 502 22.95 -5.76 -28.55
CA VAL A 502 23.02 -4.29 -28.59
C VAL A 502 22.66 -3.79 -29.99
N LYS A 503 21.74 -2.82 -30.10
CA LYS A 503 21.59 -2.01 -31.31
C LYS A 503 22.85 -1.16 -31.43
N THR A 504 23.79 -1.56 -32.29
CA THR A 504 24.97 -0.76 -32.63
C THR A 504 24.56 0.34 -33.62
N GLU A 505 24.44 1.57 -33.13
CA GLU A 505 24.79 2.74 -33.95
C GLU A 505 26.26 3.04 -33.69
N GLY A 506 27.12 2.68 -34.65
CA GLY A 506 28.53 3.10 -34.70
C GLY A 506 29.46 2.45 -33.68
N ASP A 507 30.30 1.53 -34.17
CA ASP A 507 31.52 0.97 -33.57
C ASP A 507 31.93 1.44 -32.17
N GLU A 508 31.57 0.67 -31.13
CA GLU A 508 32.47 0.22 -30.07
C GLU A 508 31.76 -0.83 -29.19
N ILE A 509 32.42 -1.97 -28.96
CA ILE A 509 31.88 -3.14 -28.26
C ILE A 509 32.03 -2.95 -26.75
N VAL A 510 30.91 -2.84 -26.03
CA VAL A 510 30.85 -3.11 -24.58
C VAL A 510 29.63 -3.99 -24.30
N SER A 511 29.86 -5.24 -23.93
CA SER A 511 28.84 -6.14 -23.38
C SER A 511 28.39 -5.62 -22.02
N VAL A 512 27.12 -5.27 -21.86
CA VAL A 512 26.55 -4.89 -20.56
C VAL A 512 25.67 -6.04 -20.07
N HIS A 513 26.11 -6.73 -19.02
CA HIS A 513 25.26 -7.65 -18.27
C HIS A 513 24.23 -6.81 -17.51
N GLY A 514 22.95 -6.91 -17.89
CA GLY A 514 21.86 -6.29 -17.17
C GLY A 514 21.32 -7.26 -16.12
N VAL A 515 21.66 -7.05 -14.86
CA VAL A 515 20.95 -7.66 -13.72
C VAL A 515 19.97 -6.61 -13.21
N ALA A 516 18.69 -6.96 -13.12
CA ALA A 516 17.71 -6.17 -12.39
C ALA A 516 17.35 -6.91 -11.11
N HIS A 517 17.59 -6.25 -9.98
CA HIS A 517 17.04 -6.67 -8.69
C HIS A 517 15.54 -6.36 -8.67
N SER A 518 14.75 -7.29 -8.14
CA SER A 518 13.28 -7.23 -8.11
C SER A 518 12.73 -6.02 -7.36
#